data_AF-A0A1I6ZEY0-F1
#
_entry.id   AF-A0A1I6ZEY0-F1
#
_cell.length_a   1.000
_cell.length_b   1.000
_cell.length_c   1.000
_cell.angle_alpha   90.00
_cell.angle_beta   90.00
_cell.angle_gamma   90.00
#
_symmetry.space_group_name_H-M   'P 1'
#
loop_
_entity.id
_entity.type
_entity.pdbx_description
1 polymer ?
#
loop_
_entity_poly.entity_id
_entity_poly.type
_entity_poly.pdbx_seq_one_letter_code
_entity_poly.pdbx_strand_id
1 'polypeptide(L)' 'MSFKKVLRPLQKRESVDYLLEAYRIGLRGSCRLMMQNYLAYNYRRCRDDRALTQRISEIAAVRVCYGYQRIFAQDTP' A
#
# COMPACT_ATOMS: atom_id res chain seq x y z
N MET A 1 -26.47 6.98 -6.76
CA MET A 1 -26.51 5.53 -7.10
C MET A 1 -25.18 4.89 -6.71
N SER A 2 -25.17 4.02 -5.70
CA SER A 2 -23.95 3.32 -5.28
C SER A 2 -23.81 2.03 -6.10
N PHE A 3 -22.79 1.95 -6.97
CA PHE A 3 -22.45 0.71 -7.65
C PHE A 3 -22.00 -0.31 -6.60
N LYS A 4 -22.83 -1.33 -6.34
CA LYS A 4 -22.47 -2.43 -5.43
C LYS A 4 -21.19 -3.09 -5.94
N LYS A 5 -20.16 -3.12 -5.09
CA LYS A 5 -18.91 -3.82 -5.40
C LYS A 5 -19.20 -5.32 -5.37
N VAL A 6 -19.29 -5.92 -6.55
CA VAL A 6 -19.58 -7.35 -6.73
C VAL A 6 -18.46 -8.23 -6.13
N LEU A 7 -17.20 -7.78 -6.22
CA LEU A 7 -16.04 -8.49 -5.69
C LEU A 7 -15.41 -7.77 -4.49
N ARG A 8 -14.99 -8.56 -3.49
CA ARG A 8 -14.15 -8.09 -2.39
C ARG A 8 -12.76 -7.69 -2.94
N PRO A 9 -12.04 -6.77 -2.27
CA PRO A 9 -10.70 -6.36 -2.69
C PRO A 9 -9.72 -7.53 -2.85
N LEU A 10 -9.83 -8.55 -2.00
CA LEU A 10 -9.02 -9.76 -2.06
C LEU A 10 -9.31 -10.58 -3.33
N GLN A 11 -10.58 -10.83 -3.65
CA GLN A 11 -10.97 -11.59 -4.84
C GLN A 11 -10.54 -10.88 -6.13
N LYS A 12 -10.55 -9.55 -6.13
CA LYS A 12 -10.01 -8.75 -7.23
C LYS A 12 -8.48 -8.85 -7.38
N ARG A 13 -7.74 -9.18 -6.31
CA ARG A 13 -6.30 -9.43 -6.39
C ARG A 13 -6.04 -10.81 -6.96
N GLU A 14 -6.75 -11.82 -6.45
CA GLU A 14 -6.68 -13.19 -6.96
C GLU A 14 -6.99 -13.26 -8.46
N SER A 15 -7.98 -12.49 -8.94
CA SER A 15 -8.27 -12.44 -10.36
C SER A 15 -7.16 -11.77 -11.19
N VAL A 16 -6.45 -10.79 -10.63
CA VAL A 16 -5.28 -10.18 -11.27
C VAL A 16 -4.09 -11.16 -11.29
N ASP A 17 -3.89 -11.90 -10.21
CA ASP A 17 -2.85 -12.94 -10.10
C ASP A 17 -3.09 -14.06 -11.11
N TYR A 18 -4.34 -14.50 -11.25
CA TYR A 18 -4.73 -15.45 -12.28
C TYR A 18 -4.44 -14.94 -13.70
N LEU A 19 -4.75 -13.67 -13.99
CA LEU A 19 -4.45 -13.08 -15.30
C LEU A 19 -2.95 -13.01 -15.60
N LEU A 20 -2.12 -12.72 -14.58
CA LEU A 20 -0.67 -12.70 -14.69
C LEU A 20 -0.12 -14.09 -15.02
N GLU A 21 -0.61 -15.11 -14.32
CA GLU A 21 -0.14 -16.49 -14.45
C GLU A 21 -0.62 -17.14 -15.76
N ALA A 22 -1.92 -17.04 -16.06
CA ALA A 22 -2.53 -17.72 -17.21
C ALA A 22 -2.22 -17.05 -18.55
N TYR A 23 -2.12 -15.72 -18.59
CA TYR A 23 -2.01 -14.96 -19.85
C TYR A 23 -0.70 -14.20 -20.01
N ARG A 24 0.19 -14.23 -19.01
CA ARG A 24 1.48 -13.49 -18.99
C ARG A 24 1.32 -12.00 -19.32
N ILE A 25 0.16 -11.43 -19.01
CA ILE A 25 -0.12 -10.00 -19.19
C ILE A 25 0.62 -9.26 -18.07
N GLY A 26 1.22 -8.10 -18.37
CA GLY A 26 1.86 -7.28 -17.34
C GLY A 26 0.87 -6.76 -16.28
N LEU A 27 1.33 -6.61 -15.04
CA LEU A 27 0.50 -6.25 -13.88
C LEU A 27 -0.38 -5.01 -14.10
N ARG A 28 0.14 -3.99 -14.80
CA ARG A 28 -0.62 -2.77 -15.14
C ARG A 28 -1.79 -3.05 -16.08
N GLY A 29 -1.63 -3.96 -17.04
CA GLY A 29 -2.70 -4.37 -17.97
C GLY A 29 -3.79 -5.15 -17.24
N SER A 30 -3.40 -6.13 -16.43
CA SER A 30 -4.32 -6.94 -15.61
C SER A 30 -5.12 -6.07 -14.62
N CYS A 31 -4.48 -5.08 -13.98
CA CYS A 31 -5.16 -4.13 -13.11
C CYS A 31 -6.19 -3.27 -13.87
N ARG A 32 -5.87 -2.78 -15.08
CA ARG A 32 -6.84 -2.03 -15.91
C ARG A 32 -8.05 -2.88 -16.28
N LEU A 33 -7.83 -4.13 -16.69
CA LEU A 33 -8.90 -5.07 -17.02
C LEU A 33 -9.85 -5.31 -15.84
N MET A 34 -9.31 -5.44 -14.63
CA MET A 34 -10.08 -5.65 -13.40
C MET A 34 -10.61 -4.35 -12.76
N MET A 35 -10.43 -3.20 -13.43
CA MET A 35 -10.74 -1.86 -12.92
C MET A 35 -10.22 -1.66 -11.48
N GLN A 36 -9.01 -2.14 -11.23
CA GLN A 36 -8.28 -2.05 -9.97
C GLN A 36 -7.19 -0.97 -10.10
N ASN A 37 -7.00 -0.19 -9.03
CA ASN A 37 -5.86 0.72 -8.98
C ASN A 37 -4.60 -0.10 -8.68
N TYR A 38 -3.58 0.05 -9.51
CA TYR A 38 -2.26 -0.57 -9.34
C TYR A 38 -1.65 -0.30 -7.95
N LEU A 39 -1.81 0.92 -7.40
CA LEU A 39 -1.30 1.26 -6.07
C LEU A 39 -2.06 0.51 -4.98
N ALA A 40 -3.37 0.37 -5.14
CA ALA A 40 -4.19 -0.42 -4.23
C ALA A 40 -3.87 -1.91 -4.33
N TYR A 41 -3.45 -2.41 -5.50
CA TYR A 41 -2.96 -3.77 -5.66
C TYR A 41 -1.64 -3.99 -4.91
N ASN A 42 -0.65 -3.11 -5.09
CA ASN A 42 0.67 -3.24 -4.45
C ASN A 42 0.68 -2.95 -2.96
N TYR A 43 -0.34 -2.28 -2.42
CA TYR A 43 -0.42 -2.00 -1.00
C TYR A 43 -0.37 -3.30 -0.18
N ARG A 44 0.70 -3.50 0.58
CA ARG A 44 0.84 -4.61 1.52
C ARG A 44 0.78 -4.06 2.93
N ARG A 45 -0.08 -4.64 3.76
CA ARG A 45 -0.14 -4.29 5.18
C ARG A 45 1.12 -4.86 5.84
N CYS A 46 2.04 -4.01 6.28
CA CYS A 46 3.09 -4.42 7.21
C CYS A 46 2.47 -4.61 8.59
N ARG A 47 2.74 -5.76 9.22
CA ARG A 47 2.13 -6.11 10.52
C ARG A 47 2.99 -5.67 11.70
N ASP A 48 4.29 -5.42 11.45
CA ASP A 48 5.31 -5.16 12.45
C ASP A 48 5.91 -3.75 12.35
N ASP A 49 5.07 -2.74 12.11
CA ASP A 49 5.49 -1.33 12.08
C ASP A 49 5.77 -0.75 13.49
N ARG A 50 5.84 -1.61 14.52
CA ARG A 50 6.06 -1.20 15.92
C ARG A 50 7.40 -0.51 16.12
N ALA A 51 8.47 -1.06 15.56
CA ALA A 51 9.80 -0.48 15.65
C ALA A 51 9.87 0.89 14.95
N LEU A 52 9.25 1.01 13.78
CA LEU A 52 9.10 2.28 13.05
C LEU A 52 8.31 3.31 13.86
N THR A 53 7.19 2.89 14.44
CA THR A 53 6.33 3.76 15.24
C THR A 53 7.03 4.23 16.51
N GLN A 54 7.76 3.34 17.19
CA GLN A 54 8.57 3.66 18.37
C GLN A 54 9.65 4.68 18.02
N ARG A 55 10.44 4.45 16.96
CA ARG A 55 11.47 5.39 16.51
C ARG A 55 10.90 6.76 16.15
N ILE A 56 9.76 6.80 15.45
CA ILE A 56 9.04 8.05 15.14
C ILE A 56 8.62 8.77 16.44
N SER A 57 8.11 8.03 17.41
CA SER A 57 7.68 8.59 18.70
C SER A 57 8.85 9.13 19.53
N GLU A 58 10.00 8.46 19.51
CA GLU A 58 11.23 8.91 20.18
C GLU A 58 11.72 10.23 19.58
N ILE A 59 11.81 10.32 18.25
CA ILE A 59 12.22 11.54 17.56
C ILE A 59 11.27 12.70 17.87
N ALA A 60 9.96 12.43 17.86
CA ALA A 60 8.95 13.44 18.18
C ALA A 60 9.03 13.90 19.65
N ALA A 61 9.30 12.99 20.58
CA ALA A 61 9.43 13.28 22.00
C ALA A 61 10.67 14.15 22.30
N VAL A 62 11.80 13.90 21.62
CA VAL A 62 13.04 14.66 21.83
C VAL A 62 12.94 16.10 21.32
N ARG A 63 12.19 16.35 20.24
CA ARG A 63 12.25 17.64 19.51
C ARG A 63 10.93 18.41 19.47
N VAL A 64 9.84 17.90 20.07
CA VAL A 64 8.46 18.44 19.96
C VAL A 64 8.09 18.73 18.49
N CYS A 65 8.50 17.83 17.60
CA CYS A 65 8.29 17.97 16.16
C CYS A 65 7.20 17.02 15.70
N TYR A 66 6.03 17.57 15.40
CA TYR A 66 4.92 16.83 14.85
C TYR A 66 4.92 17.02 13.33
N GLY A 67 5.12 15.93 12.57
CA GLY A 67 5.06 15.94 11.11
C GLY A 67 6.07 15.01 10.45
N TYR A 68 5.58 14.12 9.59
CA TYR A 68 6.38 13.10 8.90
C TYR A 68 7.63 13.68 8.20
N GLN A 69 7.49 14.81 7.50
CA GLN A 69 8.60 15.45 6.80
C GLN A 69 9.71 15.91 7.77
N ARG A 70 9.35 16.37 8.97
CA ARG A 70 10.30 16.87 9.97
C ARG A 70 11.05 15.72 10.64
N ILE A 71 10.39 14.57 10.77
CA ILE A 71 11.01 13.33 11.26
C ILE A 71 11.97 12.78 10.21
N PHE A 72 11.58 12.76 8.93
CA PHE A 72 12.37 12.16 7.84
C PHE A 72 13.58 13.00 7.40
N ALA A 73 13.51 14.33 7.47
CA ALA A 73 14.60 15.23 7.05
C ALA A 73 15.92 15.06 7.84
N GLN A 74 15.91 14.28 8.91
CA GLN A 74 17.03 14.15 9.85
C GLN A 74 17.59 12.72 9.93
N ASP A 75 17.00 11.77 9.19
CA ASP A 75 17.47 10.39 9.04
C ASP A 75 18.29 10.17 7.75
N THR A 76 18.41 11.18 6.87
CA THR A 76 19.34 11.15 5.73
C THR A 76 20.76 11.50 6.19
N PRO A 77 21.78 10.65 5.91
CA PRO A 77 23.18 10.95 6.20
C PRO A 77 23.71 12.16 5.41
#